data_AF-A0A5P5ZS14-F1
#
_entry.id   AF-A0A5P5ZS14-F1
#
_cell.length_a   1.000
_cell.length_b   1.000
_cell.length_c   1.000
_cell.angle_alpha   90.00
_cell.angle_beta   90.00
_cell.angle_gamma   90.00
#
_symmetry.space_group_name_H-M   'P 1'
#
loop_
_entity.id
_entity.type
_entity.pdbx_description
1 polymer ?
#
loop_
_entity_poly.entity_id
_entity_poly.type
_entity_poly.pdbx_seq_one_letter_code
_entity_poly.pdbx_strand_id
1 'polypeptide(L)'
;MHISFTKHNPDLSPSCKSVTEYLDKENYGREQVVEAYFQELEDLSGNNFDDNLERQNLFFTNDREQEELFLSQEEATDLIDNNSGSRHRQTQSNFFILNVSPSKDELDHLEAVSERELASRGFGEKERKILDATEQGKLQYEIIKNDLMHQMLREYAKDVMRDYAENFERKVYLNPENLPSQKEEKIINQETKKELRSLGFQIGDKEFDENYQRVREEKARELGRDLRMRPMTEQDLAWVGKIEQERTYKANDKWVMNNRKYEKDIARIQQNTALSSKKKEEQSEKIRSRMHRDGVTGEIVREGMKKGGKQYHIHIIVSRYDNCPNRRYKGSISPLANHRKSKMANKNAVVGFNRDRFFSKTEESFDRKFMYDRPPAHSYKGYKERKQERNRTHTTVSSVSNYTRKTGQALIRPLIEESKRNTGVNEISKLNMLNNISQELGFRIPMSVPKTPMETAVRIIRMATGKLQDASRGF
;
A
#
# COMPACT_ATOMS: atom_id res chain seq x y z
N MET A 1 -7.15 7.57 -1.44
CA MET A 1 -6.16 6.50 -1.66
C MET A 1 -6.69 5.39 -2.58
N HIS A 2 -5.84 4.65 -3.29
CA HIS A 2 -6.26 3.43 -4.00
C HIS A 2 -5.61 2.17 -3.41
N ILE A 3 -6.43 1.18 -3.07
CA ILE A 3 -5.97 -0.09 -2.51
C ILE A 3 -6.55 -1.26 -3.33
N SER A 4 -5.72 -2.23 -3.70
CA SER A 4 -6.18 -3.44 -4.39
C SER A 4 -5.60 -4.72 -3.82
N PHE A 5 -6.37 -5.79 -3.93
CA PHE A 5 -5.98 -7.14 -3.54
C PHE A 5 -5.81 -8.02 -4.77
N THR A 6 -4.66 -8.69 -4.86
CA THR A 6 -4.38 -9.71 -5.87
C THR A 6 -4.20 -11.05 -5.18
N LYS A 7 -4.91 -12.08 -5.66
CA LYS A 7 -4.77 -13.44 -5.18
C LYS A 7 -3.61 -14.12 -5.90
N HIS A 8 -2.74 -14.82 -5.16
CA HIS A 8 -1.77 -15.73 -5.74
C HIS A 8 -2.44 -16.84 -6.56
N ASN A 9 -1.86 -17.16 -7.73
CA ASN A 9 -2.29 -18.30 -8.54
C ASN A 9 -1.31 -19.48 -8.37
N PRO A 10 -1.68 -20.53 -7.63
CA PRO A 10 -0.80 -21.67 -7.37
C PRO A 10 -0.45 -22.48 -8.62
N ASP A 11 -1.25 -22.38 -9.69
CA ASP A 11 -0.98 -23.09 -10.95
C ASP A 11 0.19 -22.45 -11.73
N LEU A 12 0.50 -21.18 -11.47
CA LEU A 12 1.62 -20.48 -12.12
C LEU A 12 2.94 -20.68 -11.36
N SER A 13 2.88 -20.59 -10.03
CA SER A 13 4.01 -20.79 -9.13
C SER A 13 3.47 -21.24 -7.78
N PRO A 14 4.13 -22.14 -7.04
CA PRO A 14 3.79 -22.42 -5.65
C PRO A 14 4.38 -21.40 -4.67
N SER A 15 5.37 -20.62 -5.11
CA SER A 15 6.21 -19.74 -4.28
C SER A 15 5.96 -18.27 -4.59
N CYS A 16 6.16 -17.40 -3.59
CA CYS A 16 6.19 -15.95 -3.78
C CYS A 16 7.51 -15.41 -4.37
N LYS A 17 8.52 -16.26 -4.63
CA LYS A 17 9.85 -15.89 -5.14
C LYS A 17 9.81 -14.97 -6.36
N SER A 18 8.99 -15.29 -7.37
CA SER A 18 8.90 -14.46 -8.58
C SER A 18 8.31 -13.06 -8.30
N VAL A 19 7.47 -12.95 -7.27
CA VAL A 19 6.91 -11.66 -6.83
C VAL A 19 7.97 -10.87 -6.05
N THR A 20 8.68 -11.51 -5.12
CA THR A 20 9.74 -10.84 -4.36
C THR A 20 10.88 -10.40 -5.28
N GLU A 21 11.35 -11.24 -6.20
CA GLU A 21 12.34 -10.86 -7.25
C GLU A 21 11.87 -9.67 -8.11
N TYR A 22 10.60 -9.67 -8.53
CA TYR A 22 10.05 -8.56 -9.30
C TYR A 22 10.02 -7.25 -8.51
N LEU A 23 9.74 -7.32 -7.21
CA LEU A 23 9.72 -6.14 -6.34
C LEU A 23 11.14 -5.67 -5.98
N ASP A 24 12.13 -6.56 -6.07
CA ASP A 24 13.54 -6.26 -5.82
C ASP A 24 14.23 -5.59 -7.02
N LYS A 25 13.64 -5.67 -8.23
CA LYS A 25 14.20 -5.11 -9.48
C LYS A 25 14.63 -3.63 -9.38
N GLU A 26 13.96 -2.83 -8.54
CA GLU A 26 14.29 -1.39 -8.38
C GLU A 26 15.62 -1.18 -7.65
N ASN A 27 16.06 -2.15 -6.86
CA ASN A 27 17.32 -2.05 -6.11
C ASN A 27 18.52 -2.00 -7.06
N TYR A 28 18.54 -2.84 -8.10
CA TYR A 28 19.63 -2.85 -9.09
C TYR A 28 19.85 -1.49 -9.77
N GLY A 29 18.78 -0.73 -10.01
CA GLY A 29 18.87 0.60 -10.61
C GLY A 29 19.33 1.67 -9.61
N ARG A 30 18.92 1.55 -8.34
CA ARG A 30 19.33 2.48 -7.28
C ARG A 30 20.77 2.26 -6.86
N GLU A 31 21.18 1.01 -6.65
CA GLU A 31 22.55 0.63 -6.28
C GLU A 31 23.55 1.23 -7.25
N GLN A 32 23.34 1.11 -8.57
CA GLN A 32 24.26 1.70 -9.56
C GLN A 32 24.38 3.23 -9.48
N VAL A 33 23.27 3.94 -9.22
CA VAL A 33 23.27 5.41 -9.13
C VAL A 33 23.93 5.87 -7.83
N VAL A 34 23.64 5.16 -6.75
CA VAL A 34 24.20 5.37 -5.41
C VAL A 34 25.70 5.06 -5.43
N GLU A 35 26.09 3.89 -5.89
CA GLU A 35 27.48 3.44 -5.97
C GLU A 35 28.33 4.35 -6.85
N ALA A 36 27.82 4.79 -8.01
CA ALA A 36 28.52 5.76 -8.86
C ALA A 36 28.70 7.14 -8.18
N TYR A 37 27.70 7.59 -7.41
CA TYR A 37 27.79 8.84 -6.64
C TYR A 37 28.75 8.73 -5.45
N PHE A 38 28.82 7.58 -4.80
CA PHE A 38 29.64 7.38 -3.62
C PHE A 38 31.08 6.97 -3.93
N GLN A 39 31.36 6.34 -5.07
CA GLN A 39 32.74 6.21 -5.59
C GLN A 39 33.42 7.58 -5.78
N GLU A 40 32.67 8.64 -6.09
CA GLU A 40 33.20 10.02 -6.14
C GLU A 40 33.37 10.67 -4.74
N LEU A 41 32.75 10.13 -3.69
CA LEU A 41 32.73 10.67 -2.32
C LEU A 41 33.56 9.87 -1.31
N GLU A 42 33.94 8.63 -1.63
CA GLU A 42 34.81 7.77 -0.81
C GLU A 42 36.17 8.44 -0.50
N ASP A 43 36.62 9.34 -1.37
CA ASP A 43 37.81 10.17 -1.15
C ASP A 43 37.70 11.14 0.05
N LEU A 44 36.51 11.31 0.65
CA LEU A 44 36.26 12.34 1.66
C LEU A 44 35.84 11.86 3.05
N SER A 45 35.22 10.68 3.24
CA SER A 45 34.45 10.45 4.50
C SER A 45 34.63 9.14 5.29
N GLY A 46 35.38 8.15 4.83
CA GLY A 46 35.69 6.98 5.66
C GLY A 46 34.49 6.04 5.90
N ASN A 47 34.68 4.82 5.42
CA ASN A 47 33.81 3.65 5.47
C ASN A 47 32.95 3.53 6.74
N ASN A 48 31.63 3.74 6.61
CA ASN A 48 30.54 3.18 7.43
C ASN A 48 29.15 3.63 6.88
N PHE A 49 29.03 3.87 5.56
CA PHE A 49 27.85 4.52 4.96
C PHE A 49 26.82 3.52 4.37
N ASP A 50 27.23 2.29 4.05
CA ASP A 50 26.43 1.34 3.26
C ASP A 50 25.12 0.93 3.95
N ASP A 51 25.20 0.56 5.24
CA ASP A 51 24.14 -0.18 5.92
C ASP A 51 22.76 0.51 5.95
N ASN A 52 22.68 1.85 6.02
CA ASN A 52 21.38 2.55 6.14
C ASN A 52 20.68 2.76 4.80
N LEU A 53 21.45 2.92 3.71
CA LEU A 53 20.90 3.10 2.37
C LEU A 53 20.55 1.74 1.75
N GLU A 54 21.35 0.71 2.04
CA GLU A 54 21.03 -0.69 1.72
C GLU A 54 19.75 -1.16 2.41
N ARG A 55 19.49 -0.74 3.67
CA ARG A 55 18.23 -1.07 4.37
C ARG A 55 16.97 -0.57 3.67
N GLN A 56 17.03 0.55 2.94
CA GLN A 56 15.89 1.04 2.14
C GLN A 56 15.57 0.10 0.97
N ASN A 57 16.57 -0.67 0.54
CA ASN A 57 16.45 -1.66 -0.52
C ASN A 57 16.02 -3.04 0.01
N LEU A 58 15.87 -3.22 1.32
CA LEU A 58 15.35 -4.47 1.87
C LEU A 58 13.82 -4.47 1.96
N PHE A 59 13.25 -5.66 2.10
CA PHE A 59 11.86 -5.83 2.51
C PHE A 59 11.74 -5.47 4.00
N PHE A 60 10.55 -5.06 4.44
CA PHE A 60 10.28 -4.78 5.85
C PHE A 60 9.07 -5.58 6.33
N THR A 61 8.95 -5.77 7.63
CA THR A 61 7.83 -6.49 8.26
C THR A 61 7.50 -5.89 9.64
N ASN A 62 6.79 -6.63 10.50
CA ASN A 62 6.59 -6.26 11.89
C ASN A 62 7.92 -6.09 12.63
N ASP A 63 7.94 -5.14 13.56
CA ASP A 63 9.09 -4.89 14.41
C ASP A 63 9.36 -6.06 15.36
N ARG A 64 10.63 -6.34 15.63
CA ARG A 64 11.06 -7.31 16.64
C ARG A 64 11.81 -6.57 17.74
N GLU A 65 11.44 -6.82 18.99
CA GLU A 65 12.12 -6.20 20.15
C GLU A 65 12.17 -4.67 20.10
N GLN A 66 11.15 -4.04 19.46
CA GLN A 66 11.05 -2.60 19.22
C GLN A 66 12.03 -2.04 18.17
N GLU A 67 12.70 -2.90 17.40
CA GLU A 67 13.56 -2.52 16.28
C GLU A 67 12.93 -2.87 14.94
N GLU A 68 13.16 -2.02 13.93
CA GLU A 68 12.74 -2.28 12.55
C GLU A 68 13.45 -3.53 12.01
N LEU A 69 12.66 -4.51 11.57
CA LEU A 69 13.18 -5.71 10.93
C LEU A 69 13.17 -5.54 9.41
N PHE A 70 14.36 -5.62 8.83
CA PHE A 70 14.59 -5.66 7.39
C PHE A 70 14.96 -7.08 6.96
N LEU A 71 14.52 -7.47 5.76
CA LEU A 71 14.69 -8.81 5.20
C LEU A 71 15.24 -8.72 3.79
N SER A 72 16.22 -9.56 3.48
CA SER A 72 16.64 -9.84 2.11
C SER A 72 15.48 -10.45 1.29
N GLN A 73 15.65 -10.47 -0.02
CA GLN A 73 14.69 -11.10 -0.94
C GLN A 73 14.47 -12.59 -0.60
N GLU A 74 15.51 -13.32 -0.21
CA GLU A 74 15.43 -14.73 0.18
C GLU A 74 14.67 -14.90 1.51
N GLU A 75 15.03 -14.15 2.54
CA GLU A 75 14.37 -14.20 3.84
C GLU A 75 12.88 -13.81 3.76
N ALA A 76 12.56 -12.81 2.95
CA ALA A 76 11.18 -12.39 2.71
C ALA A 76 10.36 -13.49 2.02
N THR A 77 10.98 -14.21 1.08
CA THR A 77 10.36 -15.36 0.39
C THR A 77 10.11 -16.49 1.37
N ASP A 78 11.12 -16.86 2.15
CA ASP A 78 11.06 -17.94 3.13
C ASP A 78 10.03 -17.67 4.22
N LEU A 79 9.92 -16.42 4.70
CA LEU A 79 8.93 -16.03 5.70
C LEU A 79 7.50 -16.36 5.25
N ILE A 80 7.18 -16.08 3.98
CA ILE A 80 5.84 -16.28 3.43
C ILE A 80 5.60 -17.74 3.04
N ASP A 81 6.54 -18.35 2.32
CA ASP A 81 6.37 -19.69 1.76
C ASP A 81 6.39 -20.78 2.85
N ASN A 82 7.20 -20.61 3.90
CA ASN A 82 7.22 -21.53 5.04
C ASN A 82 5.98 -21.39 5.93
N ASN A 83 5.19 -20.30 5.78
CA ASN A 83 3.97 -20.08 6.55
C ASN A 83 2.75 -20.84 5.98
N SER A 84 2.71 -22.16 6.20
CA SER A 84 1.58 -23.01 5.78
C SER A 84 0.89 -23.74 6.94
N GLY A 85 -0.45 -23.77 6.92
CA GLY A 85 -1.26 -24.55 7.87
C GLY A 85 -1.33 -26.04 7.51
N SER A 86 -1.65 -26.90 8.49
CA SER A 86 -1.73 -28.35 8.29
C SER A 86 -2.85 -28.80 7.32
N ARG A 87 -3.84 -27.94 7.10
CA ARG A 87 -4.98 -28.16 6.19
C ARG A 87 -4.79 -27.50 4.82
N HIS A 88 -3.58 -27.04 4.53
CA HIS A 88 -3.26 -26.39 3.27
C HIS A 88 -3.45 -27.36 2.08
N ARG A 89 -3.96 -26.84 0.97
CA ARG A 89 -4.14 -27.57 -0.29
C ARG A 89 -3.37 -26.83 -1.37
N GLN A 90 -2.62 -27.57 -2.18
CA GLN A 90 -1.80 -27.03 -3.27
C GLN A 90 -2.61 -26.18 -4.27
N THR A 91 -3.91 -26.45 -4.44
CA THR A 91 -4.81 -25.67 -5.31
C THR A 91 -5.29 -24.34 -4.72
N GLN A 92 -4.93 -24.03 -3.48
CA GLN A 92 -5.31 -22.78 -2.82
C GLN A 92 -4.18 -21.75 -2.90
N SER A 93 -4.54 -20.46 -2.84
CA SER A 93 -3.54 -19.39 -2.80
C SER A 93 -2.79 -19.40 -1.48
N ASN A 94 -1.45 -19.36 -1.55
CA ASN A 94 -0.54 -19.35 -0.40
C ASN A 94 -0.41 -17.97 0.24
N PHE A 95 -0.58 -16.92 -0.56
CA PHE A 95 -0.49 -15.54 -0.12
C PHE A 95 -1.43 -14.64 -0.92
N PHE A 96 -1.52 -13.39 -0.50
CA PHE A 96 -2.22 -12.31 -1.17
C PHE A 96 -1.27 -11.12 -1.29
N ILE A 97 -1.41 -10.38 -2.38
CA ILE A 97 -0.67 -9.13 -2.58
C ILE A 97 -1.65 -7.98 -2.36
N LEU A 98 -1.30 -7.08 -1.46
CA LEU A 98 -2.01 -5.85 -1.16
C LEU A 98 -1.18 -4.68 -1.71
N ASN A 99 -1.74 -4.00 -2.71
CA ASN A 99 -1.12 -2.81 -3.30
C ASN A 99 -1.77 -1.58 -2.71
N VAL A 100 -0.99 -0.75 -2.01
CA VAL A 100 -1.43 0.54 -1.45
C VAL A 100 -0.79 1.65 -2.29
N SER A 101 -1.61 2.42 -2.98
CA SER A 101 -1.17 3.51 -3.84
C SER A 101 -1.78 4.82 -3.35
N PRO A 102 -1.01 5.65 -2.64
CA PRO A 102 -1.44 6.99 -2.31
C PRO A 102 -1.75 7.81 -3.57
N SER A 103 -2.73 8.71 -3.49
CA SER A 103 -3.03 9.66 -4.56
C SER A 103 -1.98 10.76 -4.64
N LYS A 104 -1.95 11.49 -5.76
CA LYS A 104 -1.08 12.64 -5.94
C LYS A 104 -1.15 13.61 -4.75
N ASP A 105 -2.36 13.98 -4.33
CA ASP A 105 -2.57 14.91 -3.22
C ASP A 105 -2.06 14.37 -1.87
N GLU A 106 -2.09 13.04 -1.68
CA GLU A 106 -1.55 12.39 -0.48
C GLU A 106 -0.02 12.38 -0.52
N LEU A 107 0.58 12.11 -1.68
CA LEU A 107 2.03 12.16 -1.87
C LEU A 107 2.60 13.57 -1.74
N ASP A 108 1.90 14.57 -2.26
CA ASP A 108 2.28 15.98 -2.11
C ASP A 108 2.16 16.42 -0.64
N HIS A 109 1.18 15.91 0.10
CA HIS A 109 1.09 16.13 1.55
C HIS A 109 2.22 15.46 2.33
N LEU A 110 2.54 14.19 2.06
CA LEU A 110 3.68 13.51 2.69
C LEU A 110 4.99 14.25 2.41
N GLU A 111 5.18 14.75 1.20
CA GLU A 111 6.32 15.59 0.86
C GLU A 111 6.38 16.83 1.75
N ALA A 112 5.27 17.55 1.90
CA ALA A 112 5.21 18.71 2.79
C ALA A 112 5.51 18.34 4.26
N VAL A 113 5.07 17.17 4.73
CA VAL A 113 5.41 16.64 6.06
C VAL A 113 6.93 16.39 6.17
N SER A 114 7.55 15.78 5.14
CA SER A 114 9.00 15.53 5.13
C SER A 114 9.80 16.84 5.17
N GLU A 115 9.38 17.86 4.43
CA GLU A 115 10.04 19.17 4.41
C GLU A 115 9.92 19.88 5.77
N ARG A 116 8.78 19.77 6.45
CA ARG A 116 8.61 20.31 7.81
C ARG A 116 9.50 19.58 8.82
N GLU A 117 9.62 18.26 8.72
CA GLU A 117 10.48 17.49 9.61
C GLU A 117 11.95 17.89 9.43
N LEU A 118 12.41 18.02 8.19
CA LEU A 118 13.75 18.51 7.86
C LEU A 118 13.99 19.92 8.43
N ALA A 119 13.06 20.84 8.21
CA ALA A 119 13.15 22.20 8.75
C ALA A 119 13.23 22.21 10.28
N SER A 120 12.46 21.34 10.96
CA SER A 120 12.48 21.22 12.43
C SER A 120 13.82 20.75 12.99
N ARG A 121 14.66 20.10 12.16
CA ARG A 121 16.02 19.67 12.50
C ARG A 121 17.10 20.63 12.02
N GLY A 122 16.71 21.83 11.60
CA GLY A 122 17.64 22.87 11.12
C GLY A 122 18.00 22.73 9.64
N PHE A 123 17.30 21.88 8.88
CA PHE A 123 17.47 21.78 7.43
C PHE A 123 16.35 22.55 6.71
N GLY A 124 16.48 23.87 6.65
CA GLY A 124 15.47 24.78 6.10
C GLY A 124 15.79 25.26 4.68
N GLU A 125 15.20 26.39 4.30
CA GLU A 125 15.37 26.97 2.95
C GLU A 125 16.81 27.38 2.65
N LYS A 126 17.59 27.79 3.66
CA LYS A 126 18.97 28.24 3.47
C LYS A 126 19.87 27.06 3.10
N GLU A 127 19.75 25.97 3.84
CA GLU A 127 20.49 24.73 3.64
C GLU A 127 20.11 24.11 2.29
N ARG A 128 18.81 24.10 1.96
CA ARG A 128 18.31 23.67 0.66
C ARG A 128 18.92 24.46 -0.50
N LYS A 129 18.95 25.80 -0.43
CA LYS A 129 19.56 26.64 -1.47
C LYS A 129 21.03 26.35 -1.69
N ILE A 130 21.77 25.98 -0.63
CA ILE A 130 23.19 25.65 -0.73
C ILE A 130 23.37 24.28 -1.40
N LEU A 131 22.54 23.29 -1.08
CA LEU A 131 22.55 22.00 -1.78
C LEU A 131 22.12 22.13 -3.25
N ASP A 132 21.10 22.94 -3.53
CA ASP A 132 20.60 23.18 -4.88
C ASP A 132 21.62 23.89 -5.80
N ALA A 133 22.70 24.43 -5.23
CA ALA A 133 23.77 25.09 -5.98
C ALA A 133 24.65 24.11 -6.77
N THR A 134 24.65 22.82 -6.40
CA THR A 134 25.42 21.78 -7.10
C THR A 134 24.53 20.59 -7.45
N GLU A 135 24.82 19.90 -8.56
CA GLU A 135 24.09 18.68 -8.93
C GLU A 135 24.24 17.59 -7.85
N GLN A 136 25.43 17.48 -7.25
CA GLN A 136 25.68 16.55 -6.14
C GLN A 136 24.87 16.89 -4.88
N GLY A 137 24.70 18.17 -4.56
CA GLY A 137 23.89 18.60 -3.43
C GLY A 137 22.39 18.36 -3.65
N LYS A 138 21.89 18.59 -4.88
CA LYS A 138 20.51 18.24 -5.25
C LYS A 138 20.24 16.75 -5.06
N LEU A 139 21.13 15.88 -5.56
CA LEU A 139 20.99 14.44 -5.42
C LEU A 139 20.97 14.01 -3.94
N GLN A 140 21.82 14.63 -3.11
CA GLN A 140 21.83 14.36 -1.68
C GLN A 140 20.51 14.75 -0.99
N TYR A 141 19.95 15.91 -1.35
CA TYR A 141 18.66 16.33 -0.84
C TYR A 141 17.55 15.35 -1.27
N GLU A 142 17.58 14.88 -2.52
CA GLU A 142 16.65 13.87 -3.01
C GLU A 142 16.78 12.54 -2.26
N ILE A 143 17.99 12.07 -1.96
CA ILE A 143 18.22 10.85 -1.16
C ILE A 143 17.61 10.99 0.24
N ILE A 144 17.88 12.11 0.94
CA ILE A 144 17.34 12.38 2.28
C ILE A 144 15.81 12.38 2.26
N LYS A 145 15.24 13.07 1.28
CA LYS A 145 13.79 13.20 1.12
C LYS A 145 13.14 11.86 0.79
N ASN A 146 13.76 11.08 -0.09
CA ASN A 146 13.30 9.76 -0.48
C ASN A 146 13.32 8.82 0.74
N ASP A 147 14.37 8.84 1.57
CA ASP A 147 14.42 8.03 2.80
C ASP A 147 13.27 8.36 3.76
N LEU A 148 13.02 9.65 4.00
CA LEU A 148 11.89 10.08 4.85
C LEU A 148 10.54 9.65 4.27
N MET A 149 10.36 9.74 2.96
CA MET A 149 9.17 9.23 2.27
C MET A 149 9.02 7.73 2.48
N HIS A 150 10.11 6.96 2.36
CA HIS A 150 10.12 5.52 2.60
C HIS A 150 9.75 5.19 4.05
N GLN A 151 10.38 5.84 5.03
CA GLN A 151 10.07 5.67 6.45
C GLN A 151 8.59 5.93 6.74
N MET A 152 8.03 7.05 6.27
CA MET A 152 6.60 7.36 6.45
C MET A 152 5.70 6.29 5.85
N LEU A 153 6.02 5.81 4.64
CA LEU A 153 5.24 4.78 3.96
C LEU A 153 5.37 3.40 4.63
N ARG A 154 6.54 3.04 5.18
CA ARG A 154 6.72 1.80 5.97
C ARG A 154 5.86 1.85 7.22
N GLU A 155 5.94 2.95 7.96
CA GLU A 155 5.15 3.18 9.16
C GLU A 155 3.65 3.18 8.86
N TYR A 156 3.24 3.74 7.72
CA TYR A 156 1.85 3.65 7.28
C TYR A 156 1.45 2.22 6.89
N ALA A 157 2.33 1.44 6.25
CA ALA A 157 2.07 0.04 5.92
C ALA A 157 1.81 -0.81 7.18
N LYS A 158 2.53 -0.56 8.27
CA LYS A 158 2.26 -1.22 9.57
C LYS A 158 0.85 -0.90 10.08
N ASP A 159 0.42 0.36 9.98
CA ASP A 159 -0.95 0.77 10.34
C ASP A 159 -2.00 0.09 9.44
N VAL A 160 -1.73 -0.03 8.14
CA VAL A 160 -2.57 -0.77 7.20
C VAL A 160 -2.68 -2.26 7.60
N MET A 161 -1.58 -2.87 8.07
CA MET A 161 -1.59 -4.27 8.50
C MET A 161 -2.27 -4.49 9.85
N ARG A 162 -2.23 -3.51 10.76
CA ARG A 162 -3.08 -3.48 11.95
C ARG A 162 -4.56 -3.42 11.57
N ASP A 163 -4.92 -2.51 10.68
CA ASP A 163 -6.29 -2.40 10.16
C ASP A 163 -6.73 -3.68 9.44
N TYR A 164 -5.80 -4.36 8.77
CA TYR A 164 -6.03 -5.64 8.09
C TYR A 164 -6.31 -6.75 9.09
N ALA A 165 -5.53 -6.86 10.18
CA ALA A 165 -5.72 -7.85 11.23
C ALA A 165 -7.07 -7.68 11.94
N GLU A 166 -7.36 -6.46 12.40
CA GLU A 166 -8.58 -6.14 13.13
C GLU A 166 -9.85 -6.39 12.31
N ASN A 167 -9.78 -6.22 10.98
CA ASN A 167 -10.93 -6.39 10.09
C ASN A 167 -11.46 -7.83 10.06
N PHE A 168 -10.62 -8.82 10.39
CA PHE A 168 -11.07 -10.21 10.47
C PHE A 168 -11.95 -10.49 11.69
N GLU A 169 -11.92 -9.65 12.73
CA GLU A 169 -12.66 -9.86 13.98
C GLU A 169 -12.44 -11.26 14.57
N ARG A 170 -11.21 -11.77 14.46
CA ARG A 170 -10.81 -13.11 14.88
C ARG A 170 -10.08 -13.11 16.21
N LYS A 171 -10.18 -14.25 16.89
CA LYS A 171 -9.37 -14.54 18.06
C LYS A 171 -8.26 -15.54 17.69
N VAL A 172 -7.08 -15.34 18.25
CA VAL A 172 -5.88 -16.19 18.15
C VAL A 172 -5.45 -16.63 19.54
N TYR A 173 -4.62 -17.66 19.63
CA TYR A 173 -4.12 -18.15 20.92
C TYR A 173 -3.17 -17.15 21.56
N LEU A 174 -3.31 -16.93 22.87
CA LEU A 174 -2.50 -15.98 23.63
C LEU A 174 -1.02 -16.41 23.68
N ASN A 175 -0.77 -17.70 23.94
CA ASN A 175 0.56 -18.28 24.06
C ASN A 175 0.71 -19.45 23.09
N PRO A 176 0.96 -19.19 21.80
CA PRO A 176 0.95 -20.22 20.77
C PRO A 176 2.08 -21.25 20.91
N GLU A 177 3.16 -20.92 21.64
CA GLU A 177 4.24 -21.86 21.96
C GLU A 177 3.80 -22.94 22.97
N ASN A 178 2.80 -22.65 23.82
CA ASN A 178 2.34 -23.54 24.89
C ASN A 178 1.06 -24.31 24.52
N LEU A 179 0.84 -24.56 23.23
CA LEU A 179 -0.34 -25.26 22.73
C LEU A 179 -0.24 -26.80 22.91
N PRO A 180 -1.35 -27.49 23.19
CA PRO A 180 -1.33 -28.94 23.38
C PRO A 180 -1.03 -29.69 22.06
N SER A 181 -0.27 -30.78 22.18
CA SER A 181 -0.05 -31.78 21.14
C SER A 181 -1.35 -32.48 20.74
N GLN A 182 -1.33 -33.27 19.67
CA GLN A 182 -2.52 -34.01 19.21
C GLN A 182 -2.99 -35.06 20.21
N LYS A 183 -2.08 -35.63 21.00
CA LYS A 183 -2.42 -36.63 22.03
C LYS A 183 -3.05 -35.94 23.24
N GLU A 184 -2.41 -34.87 23.74
CA GLU A 184 -2.94 -34.08 24.87
C GLU A 184 -4.30 -33.48 24.53
N GLU A 185 -4.48 -32.97 23.31
CA GLU A 185 -5.77 -32.42 22.89
C GLU A 185 -6.90 -33.47 22.90
N LYS A 186 -6.61 -34.73 22.55
CA LYS A 186 -7.59 -35.82 22.66
C LYS A 186 -7.96 -36.08 24.13
N ILE A 187 -6.97 -36.07 25.03
CA ILE A 187 -7.18 -36.25 26.47
C ILE A 187 -8.04 -35.10 27.01
N ILE A 188 -7.62 -33.87 26.77
CA ILE A 188 -8.34 -32.64 27.17
C ILE A 188 -9.79 -32.70 26.67
N ASN A 189 -10.01 -32.98 25.39
CA ASN A 189 -11.36 -33.02 24.81
C ASN A 189 -12.22 -34.16 25.38
N GLN A 190 -11.62 -35.30 25.74
CA GLN A 190 -12.34 -36.41 26.38
C GLN A 190 -12.72 -36.08 27.83
N GLU A 191 -11.79 -35.52 28.60
CA GLU A 191 -12.01 -35.11 29.99
C GLU A 191 -13.03 -33.97 30.08
N THR A 192 -12.92 -32.96 29.23
CA THR A 192 -13.90 -31.87 29.11
C THR A 192 -15.31 -32.42 28.90
N LYS A 193 -15.47 -33.39 27.97
CA LYS A 193 -16.79 -34.01 27.71
C LYS A 193 -17.27 -34.88 28.86
N LYS A 194 -16.38 -35.48 29.65
CA LYS A 194 -16.76 -36.24 30.86
C LYS A 194 -17.27 -35.29 31.94
N GLU A 195 -16.57 -34.19 32.17
CA GLU A 195 -16.92 -33.20 33.18
C GLU A 195 -18.24 -32.48 32.87
N LEU A 196 -18.44 -32.05 31.63
CA LEU A 196 -19.71 -31.44 31.23
C LEU A 196 -20.90 -32.39 31.39
N ARG A 197 -20.69 -33.69 31.13
CA ARG A 197 -21.72 -34.71 31.35
C ARG A 197 -21.99 -34.92 32.84
N SER A 198 -20.97 -34.90 33.70
CA SER A 198 -21.19 -34.97 35.16
C SER A 198 -21.90 -33.74 35.71
N LEU A 199 -21.75 -32.58 35.07
CA LEU A 199 -22.46 -31.34 35.41
C LEU A 199 -23.89 -31.28 34.84
N GLY A 200 -24.31 -32.29 34.06
CA GLY A 200 -25.67 -32.40 33.53
C GLY A 200 -25.93 -31.68 32.20
N PHE A 201 -24.91 -31.11 31.54
CA PHE A 201 -25.08 -30.44 30.26
C PHE A 201 -25.23 -31.43 29.10
N GLN A 202 -26.16 -31.19 28.18
CA GLN A 202 -26.37 -32.02 26.99
C GLN A 202 -25.77 -31.37 25.74
N ILE A 203 -25.37 -32.22 24.78
CA ILE A 203 -24.84 -31.76 23.48
C ILE A 203 -25.98 -31.12 22.70
N GLY A 204 -25.89 -29.81 22.45
CA GLY A 204 -26.90 -29.03 21.74
C GLY A 204 -27.44 -27.84 22.53
N ASP A 205 -27.22 -27.80 23.84
CA ASP A 205 -27.57 -26.64 24.67
C ASP A 205 -26.65 -25.45 24.36
N LYS A 206 -27.21 -24.23 24.36
CA LYS A 206 -26.40 -23.02 24.16
C LYS A 206 -25.34 -22.85 25.27
N GLU A 207 -25.69 -23.24 26.50
CA GLU A 207 -24.78 -23.23 27.65
C GLU A 207 -23.66 -24.28 27.54
N PHE A 208 -23.88 -25.35 26.78
CA PHE A 208 -22.86 -26.38 26.57
C PHE A 208 -21.65 -25.80 25.85
N ASP A 209 -21.84 -25.01 24.77
CA ASP A 209 -20.73 -24.45 23.99
C ASP A 209 -19.92 -23.41 24.79
N GLU A 210 -20.60 -22.58 25.59
CA GLU A 210 -19.97 -21.58 26.45
C GLU A 210 -19.16 -22.24 27.58
N ASN A 211 -19.74 -23.23 28.27
CA ASN A 211 -19.06 -23.98 29.31
C ASN A 211 -17.97 -24.91 28.76
N TYR A 212 -18.14 -25.45 27.55
CA TYR A 212 -17.15 -26.31 26.90
C TYR A 212 -15.83 -25.60 26.71
N GLN A 213 -15.86 -24.35 26.25
CA GLN A 213 -14.64 -23.57 26.08
C GLN A 213 -13.92 -23.33 27.42
N ARG A 214 -14.67 -22.96 28.48
CA ARG A 214 -14.12 -22.72 29.82
C ARG A 214 -13.49 -23.98 30.42
N VAL A 215 -14.22 -25.09 30.45
CA VAL A 215 -13.74 -26.35 31.02
C VAL A 215 -12.55 -26.90 30.20
N ARG A 216 -12.57 -26.74 28.88
CA ARG A 216 -11.45 -27.11 28.01
C ARG A 216 -10.18 -26.34 28.33
N GLU A 217 -10.30 -25.06 28.65
CA GLU A 217 -9.17 -24.22 29.07
C GLU A 217 -8.63 -24.63 30.45
N GLU A 218 -9.50 -24.98 31.39
CA GLU A 218 -9.11 -25.50 32.71
C GLU A 218 -8.37 -26.84 32.59
N LYS A 219 -8.88 -27.78 31.80
CA LYS A 219 -8.22 -29.07 31.57
C LYS A 219 -6.91 -28.94 30.81
N ALA A 220 -6.79 -27.99 29.90
CA ALA A 220 -5.51 -27.68 29.29
C ALA A 220 -4.50 -27.16 30.33
N ARG A 221 -4.94 -26.31 31.26
CA ARG A 221 -4.09 -25.76 32.33
C ARG A 221 -3.60 -26.83 33.29
N GLU A 222 -4.43 -27.82 33.62
CA GLU A 222 -4.03 -28.99 34.42
C GLU A 222 -2.86 -29.77 33.80
N LEU A 223 -2.77 -29.79 32.47
CA LEU A 223 -1.66 -30.39 31.71
C LEU A 223 -0.51 -29.41 31.40
N GLY A 224 -0.51 -28.22 32.00
CA GLY A 224 0.50 -27.18 31.73
C GLY A 224 0.43 -26.56 30.34
N ARG A 225 -0.73 -26.65 29.67
CA ARG A 225 -0.99 -26.09 28.32
C ARG A 225 -1.87 -24.86 28.40
N ASP A 226 -1.77 -23.98 27.41
CA ASP A 226 -2.56 -22.75 27.35
C ASP A 226 -3.43 -22.69 26.09
N LEU A 227 -4.75 -22.61 26.29
CA LEU A 227 -5.74 -22.47 25.22
C LEU A 227 -6.48 -21.14 25.25
N ARG A 228 -6.04 -20.19 26.09
CA ARG A 228 -6.64 -18.84 26.15
C ARG A 228 -6.48 -18.14 24.81
N MET A 229 -7.48 -17.33 24.49
CA MET A 229 -7.58 -16.64 23.21
C MET A 229 -7.61 -15.12 23.41
N ARG A 230 -6.97 -14.36 22.52
CA ARG A 230 -7.04 -12.90 22.44
C ARG A 230 -7.44 -12.43 21.05
N PRO A 231 -7.92 -11.19 20.87
CA PRO A 231 -8.09 -10.61 19.54
C PRO A 231 -6.78 -10.67 18.74
N MET A 232 -6.91 -10.93 17.44
CA MET A 232 -5.80 -10.94 16.50
C MET A 232 -5.25 -9.52 16.29
N THR A 233 -3.93 -9.43 16.17
CA THR A 233 -3.17 -8.21 15.91
C THR A 233 -2.28 -8.40 14.68
N GLU A 234 -1.64 -7.34 14.21
CA GLU A 234 -0.67 -7.37 13.11
C GLU A 234 0.50 -8.32 13.36
N GLN A 235 0.88 -8.54 14.62
CA GLN A 235 1.95 -9.47 15.03
C GLN A 235 1.61 -10.94 14.73
N ASP A 236 0.31 -11.25 14.63
CA ASP A 236 -0.18 -12.58 14.28
C ASP A 236 -0.24 -12.80 12.77
N LEU A 237 0.23 -11.86 11.96
CA LEU A 237 0.28 -11.95 10.50
C LEU A 237 1.71 -12.22 10.04
N ALA A 238 1.88 -13.15 9.12
CA ALA A 238 3.12 -13.30 8.37
C ALA A 238 3.01 -12.46 7.09
N TRP A 239 3.72 -11.33 7.03
CA TRP A 239 3.68 -10.42 5.89
C TRP A 239 5.05 -9.76 5.66
N VAL A 240 5.27 -9.31 4.42
CA VAL A 240 6.44 -8.51 4.04
C VAL A 240 6.00 -7.35 3.16
N GLY A 241 6.64 -6.21 3.29
CA GLY A 241 6.38 -4.98 2.56
C GLY A 241 7.58 -4.53 1.74
N LYS A 242 7.32 -3.88 0.62
CA LYS A 242 8.31 -3.20 -0.21
C LYS A 242 7.72 -1.90 -0.77
N ILE A 243 8.51 -0.84 -0.83
CA ILE A 243 8.10 0.46 -1.38
C ILE A 243 8.75 0.62 -2.75
N GLU A 244 7.92 0.85 -3.76
CA GLU A 244 8.31 1.10 -5.15
C GLU A 244 8.11 2.60 -5.45
N GLN A 245 9.12 3.26 -6.02
CA GLN A 245 9.11 4.72 -6.27
C GLN A 245 8.67 5.06 -7.68
N GLU A 246 8.96 4.17 -8.63
CA GLU A 246 8.72 4.39 -10.04
C GLU A 246 7.68 3.39 -10.54
N ARG A 247 7.04 3.73 -11.66
CA ARG A 247 6.22 2.77 -12.40
C ARG A 247 6.51 2.91 -13.86
N THR A 248 6.52 1.79 -14.57
CA THR A 248 6.61 1.77 -16.03
C THR A 248 5.27 1.38 -16.66
N TYR A 249 5.03 1.84 -17.87
CA TYR A 249 3.90 1.40 -18.68
C TYR A 249 4.14 -0.02 -19.21
N LYS A 250 3.21 -0.93 -18.89
CA LYS A 250 3.32 -2.35 -19.28
C LYS A 250 2.78 -2.57 -20.71
N ALA A 251 3.26 -3.61 -21.39
CA ALA A 251 2.80 -3.98 -22.73
C ALA A 251 1.26 -4.11 -22.84
N ASN A 252 0.65 -4.64 -21.78
CA ASN A 252 -0.79 -4.91 -21.67
C ASN A 252 -1.58 -3.74 -21.08
N ASP A 253 -0.96 -2.58 -20.81
CA ASP A 253 -1.69 -1.39 -20.40
C ASP A 253 -2.58 -0.89 -21.55
N LYS A 254 -3.80 -0.48 -21.22
CA LYS A 254 -4.80 -0.07 -22.24
C LYS A 254 -4.27 1.04 -23.16
N TRP A 255 -3.57 2.02 -22.60
CA TRP A 255 -3.01 3.13 -23.37
C TRP A 255 -1.88 2.69 -24.29
N VAL A 256 -0.99 1.81 -23.83
CA VAL A 256 0.08 1.22 -24.64
C VAL A 256 -0.50 0.38 -25.78
N MET A 257 -1.49 -0.48 -25.50
CA MET A 257 -2.14 -1.29 -26.53
C MET A 257 -2.86 -0.43 -27.59
N ASN A 258 -3.53 0.65 -27.17
CA ASN A 258 -4.18 1.58 -28.09
C ASN A 258 -3.14 2.34 -28.94
N ASN A 259 -2.09 2.86 -28.32
CA ASN A 259 -1.01 3.57 -29.02
C ASN A 259 -0.29 2.65 -30.00
N ARG A 260 -0.03 1.39 -29.64
CA ARG A 260 0.53 0.38 -30.56
C ARG A 260 -0.36 0.15 -31.78
N LYS A 261 -1.68 0.21 -31.64
CA LYS A 261 -2.61 0.15 -32.79
C LYS A 261 -2.49 1.41 -33.66
N TYR A 262 -2.48 2.58 -33.03
CA TYR A 262 -2.27 3.85 -33.73
C TYR A 262 -0.93 3.91 -34.48
N GLU A 263 0.14 3.39 -33.89
CA GLU A 263 1.47 3.28 -34.54
C GLU A 263 1.42 2.37 -35.77
N LYS A 264 0.72 1.22 -35.71
CA LYS A 264 0.53 0.34 -36.87
C LYS A 264 -0.28 1.02 -37.98
N ASP A 265 -1.30 1.80 -37.62
CA ASP A 265 -2.10 2.53 -38.60
C ASP A 265 -1.29 3.65 -39.27
N ILE A 266 -0.47 4.38 -38.49
CA ILE A 266 0.48 5.38 -39.03
C ILE A 266 1.48 4.70 -39.99
N ALA A 267 2.06 3.56 -39.60
CA ALA A 267 3.01 2.83 -40.45
C ALA A 267 2.37 2.40 -41.78
N ARG A 268 1.12 1.91 -41.75
CA ARG A 268 0.34 1.57 -42.96
C ARG A 268 0.10 2.79 -43.86
N ILE A 269 -0.25 3.94 -43.28
CA ILE A 269 -0.45 5.20 -44.02
C ILE A 269 0.85 5.64 -44.69
N GLN A 270 1.98 5.56 -43.98
CA GLN A 270 3.29 5.93 -44.50
C GLN A 270 3.72 5.03 -45.67
N GLN A 271 3.47 3.73 -45.57
CA GLN A 271 3.79 2.74 -46.61
C GLN A 271 2.85 2.78 -47.83
N ASN A 272 1.69 3.44 -47.74
CA ASN A 272 0.73 3.49 -48.83
C ASN A 272 1.26 4.33 -50.02
N THR A 273 1.63 3.68 -51.11
CA THR A 273 2.19 4.34 -52.31
C THR A 273 1.17 5.15 -53.11
N ALA A 274 -0.13 4.93 -52.90
CA ALA A 274 -1.20 5.68 -53.58
C ALA A 274 -1.48 7.06 -52.95
N LEU A 275 -0.96 7.34 -51.76
CA LEU A 275 -1.14 8.63 -51.07
C LEU A 275 0.05 9.58 -51.35
N SER A 276 -0.26 10.84 -51.66
CA SER A 276 0.73 11.92 -51.69
C SER A 276 1.35 12.14 -50.29
N SER A 277 2.63 12.49 -50.24
CA SER A 277 3.36 12.78 -49.00
C SER A 277 2.62 13.76 -48.07
N LYS A 278 1.95 14.78 -48.63
CA LYS A 278 1.17 15.76 -47.85
C LYS A 278 -0.05 15.12 -47.16
N LYS A 279 -0.77 14.22 -47.85
CA LYS A 279 -1.92 13.51 -47.27
C LYS A 279 -1.50 12.48 -46.23
N LYS A 280 -0.33 11.86 -46.41
CA LYS A 280 0.25 10.93 -45.41
C LYS A 280 0.51 11.62 -44.08
N GLU A 281 1.12 12.81 -44.12
CA GLU A 281 1.43 13.55 -42.89
C GLU A 281 0.15 14.03 -42.20
N GLU A 282 -0.80 14.60 -42.95
CA GLU A 282 -2.09 15.07 -42.39
C GLU A 282 -2.87 13.94 -41.69
N GLN A 283 -2.94 12.76 -42.33
CA GLN A 283 -3.61 11.60 -41.72
C GLN A 283 -2.85 11.06 -40.51
N SER A 284 -1.52 11.04 -40.57
CA SER A 284 -0.67 10.59 -39.46
C SER A 284 -0.79 11.52 -38.26
N GLU A 285 -0.84 12.83 -38.49
CA GLU A 285 -0.99 13.85 -37.43
C GLU A 285 -2.36 13.76 -36.76
N LYS A 286 -3.43 13.52 -37.53
CA LYS A 286 -4.76 13.25 -36.99
C LYS A 286 -4.77 12.03 -36.06
N ILE A 287 -3.99 10.99 -36.35
CA ILE A 287 -3.85 9.83 -35.46
C ILE A 287 -2.99 10.18 -34.25
N ARG A 288 -1.85 10.86 -34.43
CA ARG A 288 -0.97 11.32 -33.34
C ARG A 288 -1.70 12.19 -32.31
N SER A 289 -2.64 13.03 -32.75
CA SER A 289 -3.47 13.86 -31.86
C SER A 289 -4.41 13.05 -30.96
N ARG A 290 -4.73 11.81 -31.34
CA ARG A 290 -5.60 10.88 -30.58
C ARG A 290 -4.80 9.91 -29.71
N MET A 291 -3.49 9.87 -29.85
CA MET A 291 -2.63 9.00 -29.05
C MET A 291 -2.65 9.42 -27.59
N HIS A 292 -2.65 8.44 -26.70
CA HIS A 292 -2.60 8.67 -25.27
C HIS A 292 -1.22 9.18 -24.86
N ARG A 293 -1.22 10.23 -24.03
CA ARG A 293 -0.01 10.87 -23.52
C ARG A 293 0.03 10.78 -22.01
N ASP A 294 1.25 10.76 -21.48
CA ASP A 294 1.46 10.85 -20.05
C ASP A 294 0.98 12.22 -19.56
N GLY A 295 0.24 12.24 -18.46
CA GLY A 295 -0.38 13.47 -17.96
C GLY A 295 0.61 14.48 -17.40
N VAL A 296 1.84 14.06 -17.06
CA VAL A 296 2.88 14.91 -16.49
C VAL A 296 3.93 15.25 -17.53
N THR A 297 4.46 14.26 -18.25
CA THR A 297 5.51 14.53 -19.26
C THR A 297 4.95 15.02 -20.59
N GLY A 298 3.68 14.75 -20.89
CA GLY A 298 3.06 15.06 -22.19
C GLY A 298 3.54 14.19 -23.35
N GLU A 299 4.44 13.24 -23.10
CA GLU A 299 4.97 12.34 -24.11
C GLU A 299 3.97 11.22 -24.46
N ILE A 300 4.08 10.69 -25.67
CA ILE A 300 3.23 9.57 -26.12
C ILE A 300 3.62 8.32 -25.33
N VAL A 301 2.62 7.72 -24.68
CA VAL A 301 2.81 6.55 -23.83
C VAL A 301 3.27 5.34 -24.65
N ARG A 302 4.39 4.74 -24.24
CA ARG A 302 5.00 3.54 -24.85
C ARG A 302 5.30 2.49 -23.79
N GLU A 303 5.47 1.25 -24.22
CA GLU A 303 5.92 0.17 -23.34
C GLU A 303 7.31 0.49 -22.77
N GLY A 304 7.51 0.21 -21.48
CA GLY A 304 8.78 0.43 -20.77
C GLY A 304 9.04 1.88 -20.35
N MET A 305 8.26 2.84 -20.86
CA MET A 305 8.37 4.25 -20.47
C MET A 305 8.02 4.43 -18.99
N LYS A 306 8.85 5.17 -18.25
CA LYS A 306 8.56 5.58 -16.86
C LYS A 306 7.35 6.53 -16.84
N LYS A 307 6.42 6.27 -15.91
CA LYS A 307 5.25 7.12 -15.68
C LYS A 307 5.70 8.42 -15.04
N GLY A 308 5.15 9.54 -15.51
CA GLY A 308 5.50 10.84 -14.98
C GLY A 308 4.95 11.08 -13.57
N GLY A 309 5.56 12.03 -12.87
CA GLY A 309 5.21 12.39 -11.49
C GLY A 309 5.68 11.37 -10.45
N LYS A 310 5.38 11.64 -9.19
CA LYS A 310 5.75 10.77 -8.07
C LYS A 310 4.89 9.51 -8.10
N GLN A 311 5.52 8.33 -8.13
CA GLN A 311 4.83 7.04 -8.24
C GLN A 311 5.00 6.17 -6.99
N TYR A 312 5.26 6.76 -5.83
CA TYR A 312 5.37 6.03 -4.56
C TYR A 312 4.17 5.11 -4.30
N HIS A 313 4.45 3.83 -4.05
CA HIS A 313 3.44 2.86 -3.68
C HIS A 313 4.04 1.72 -2.87
N ILE A 314 3.17 1.07 -2.09
CA ILE A 314 3.55 0.00 -1.16
C ILE A 314 2.98 -1.31 -1.71
N HIS A 315 3.85 -2.30 -1.82
CA HIS A 315 3.52 -3.68 -2.09
C HIS A 315 3.64 -4.49 -0.81
N ILE A 316 2.54 -5.07 -0.36
CA ILE A 316 2.52 -5.94 0.81
C ILE A 316 2.15 -7.36 0.38
N ILE A 317 3.01 -8.32 0.67
CA ILE A 317 2.73 -9.75 0.50
C ILE A 317 2.34 -10.29 1.86
N VAL A 318 1.13 -10.82 1.99
CA VAL A 318 0.62 -11.40 3.24
C VAL A 318 0.27 -12.87 3.05
N SER A 319 0.74 -13.71 3.95
CA SER A 319 0.45 -15.13 3.93
C SER A 319 -1.04 -15.39 4.15
N ARG A 320 -1.52 -16.52 3.60
CA ARG A 320 -2.91 -16.98 3.75
C ARG A 320 -3.19 -17.51 5.16
N TYR A 321 -2.19 -17.71 5.99
CA TYR A 321 -2.34 -18.22 7.36
C TYR A 321 -1.83 -17.18 8.36
N ASP A 322 -2.39 -17.17 9.56
CA ASP A 322 -1.79 -16.48 10.68
C ASP A 322 -0.37 -17.02 10.99
N ASN A 323 0.39 -16.27 11.77
CA ASN A 323 1.77 -16.55 12.13
C ASN A 323 1.89 -17.48 13.35
N CYS A 324 0.89 -18.34 13.60
CA CYS A 324 0.96 -19.26 14.74
C CYS A 324 2.04 -20.33 14.51
N PRO A 325 3.09 -20.46 15.34
CA PRO A 325 4.18 -21.45 15.16
C PRO A 325 3.66 -22.88 14.93
N ASN A 326 2.60 -23.26 15.64
CA ASN A 326 1.99 -24.57 15.49
C ASN A 326 1.07 -24.65 14.25
N ARG A 327 1.54 -25.34 13.19
CA ARG A 327 0.82 -25.53 11.92
C ARG A 327 -0.61 -26.07 12.05
N ARG A 328 -0.93 -26.82 13.11
CA ARG A 328 -2.28 -27.36 13.34
C ARG A 328 -3.28 -26.30 13.80
N TYR A 329 -2.80 -25.27 14.46
CA TYR A 329 -3.61 -24.19 15.01
C TYR A 329 -3.66 -22.96 14.11
N LYS A 330 -2.86 -22.93 13.04
CA LYS A 330 -2.87 -21.84 12.05
C LYS A 330 -4.25 -21.61 11.44
N GLY A 331 -4.77 -20.41 11.59
CA GLY A 331 -6.03 -19.95 11.00
C GLY A 331 -5.83 -19.45 9.58
N SER A 332 -6.62 -19.92 8.61
CA SER A 332 -6.58 -19.36 7.25
C SER A 332 -7.30 -18.03 7.18
N ILE A 333 -6.57 -16.96 6.84
CA ILE A 333 -7.04 -15.59 6.62
C ILE A 333 -7.08 -15.30 5.11
N SER A 334 -8.23 -14.84 4.62
CA SER A 334 -8.41 -14.54 3.19
C SER A 334 -9.26 -13.28 3.02
N PRO A 335 -8.68 -12.18 2.52
CA PRO A 335 -9.42 -10.92 2.33
C PRO A 335 -10.41 -11.03 1.16
N LEU A 336 -10.23 -12.05 0.32
CA LEU A 336 -11.06 -12.34 -0.86
C LEU A 336 -12.18 -13.36 -0.59
N ALA A 337 -12.36 -13.80 0.66
CA ALA A 337 -13.43 -14.74 0.98
C ALA A 337 -14.82 -14.09 0.82
N ASN A 338 -15.76 -14.78 0.17
CA ASN A 338 -17.12 -14.28 -0.09
C ASN A 338 -18.08 -14.51 1.08
N HIS A 339 -17.59 -14.83 2.28
CA HIS A 339 -18.41 -15.05 3.47
C HIS A 339 -18.93 -13.71 4.01
N ARG A 340 -19.90 -13.11 3.30
CA ARG A 340 -20.78 -12.09 3.88
C ARG A 340 -21.69 -12.80 4.87
N LYS A 341 -21.35 -12.73 6.16
CA LYS A 341 -22.28 -13.06 7.26
C LYS A 341 -22.85 -14.49 7.24
N SER A 342 -22.10 -15.50 6.80
CA SER A 342 -22.52 -16.88 7.12
C SER A 342 -22.29 -17.11 8.61
N LYS A 343 -23.35 -17.12 9.42
CA LYS A 343 -23.30 -17.71 10.76
C LYS A 343 -22.83 -19.14 10.56
N MET A 344 -21.62 -19.49 11.00
CA MET A 344 -21.36 -20.92 11.22
C MET A 344 -22.37 -21.37 12.28
N ALA A 345 -23.17 -22.38 11.96
CA ALA A 345 -23.97 -23.07 12.96
C ALA A 345 -23.05 -23.36 14.16
N ASN A 346 -23.40 -22.85 15.33
CA ASN A 346 -22.68 -22.91 16.62
C ASN A 346 -21.52 -21.94 16.92
N LYS A 347 -21.22 -20.89 16.13
CA LYS A 347 -20.33 -19.82 16.63
C LYS A 347 -20.82 -18.44 16.22
N ASN A 348 -21.09 -17.58 17.20
CA ASN A 348 -21.37 -16.14 17.04
C ASN A 348 -20.19 -15.31 16.45
N ALA A 349 -19.21 -15.95 15.82
CA ALA A 349 -18.08 -15.27 15.19
C ALA A 349 -18.43 -14.91 13.74
N VAL A 350 -18.40 -13.61 13.42
CA VAL A 350 -18.51 -13.12 12.04
C VAL A 350 -17.25 -13.57 11.30
N VAL A 351 -17.34 -14.66 10.54
CA VAL A 351 -16.21 -15.11 9.71
C VAL A 351 -16.24 -14.30 8.41
N GLY A 352 -15.29 -13.40 8.21
CA GLY A 352 -15.18 -12.66 6.95
C GLY A 352 -14.14 -11.54 6.97
N PHE A 353 -13.99 -10.85 5.85
CA PHE A 353 -13.19 -9.64 5.70
C PHE A 353 -14.05 -8.58 5.01
N ASN A 354 -14.31 -7.47 5.67
CA ASN A 354 -15.10 -6.36 5.16
C ASN A 354 -14.20 -5.35 4.44
N ARG A 355 -14.10 -5.49 3.11
CA ARG A 355 -13.27 -4.63 2.25
C ARG A 355 -13.68 -3.16 2.31
N ASP A 356 -14.97 -2.86 2.37
CA ASP A 356 -15.44 -1.47 2.43
C ASP A 356 -15.03 -0.80 3.74
N ARG A 357 -15.14 -1.53 4.86
CA ARG A 357 -14.64 -1.07 6.16
C ARG A 357 -13.13 -0.94 6.14
N PHE A 358 -12.41 -1.89 5.53
CA PHE A 358 -10.96 -1.85 5.44
C PHE A 358 -10.49 -0.59 4.70
N PHE A 359 -11.02 -0.33 3.50
CA PHE A 359 -10.65 0.85 2.71
C PHE A 359 -10.95 2.17 3.41
N SER A 360 -12.09 2.25 4.12
CA SER A 360 -12.43 3.46 4.89
C SER A 360 -11.46 3.65 6.07
N LYS A 361 -11.19 2.57 6.83
CA LYS A 361 -10.32 2.62 8.01
C LYS A 361 -8.87 2.93 7.63
N THR A 362 -8.37 2.42 6.51
CA THR A 362 -7.02 2.75 6.03
C THR A 362 -6.89 4.23 5.66
N GLU A 363 -7.90 4.83 5.03
CA GLU A 363 -7.90 6.28 4.78
C GLU A 363 -7.90 7.07 6.09
N GLU A 364 -8.75 6.71 7.05
CA GLU A 364 -8.76 7.33 8.39
C GLU A 364 -7.42 7.18 9.12
N SER A 365 -6.76 6.03 9.00
CA SER A 365 -5.44 5.79 9.57
C SER A 365 -4.37 6.67 8.92
N PHE A 366 -4.40 6.85 7.60
CA PHE A 366 -3.52 7.79 6.90
C PHE A 366 -3.76 9.23 7.37
N ASP A 367 -5.03 9.65 7.36
CA ASP A 367 -5.45 11.01 7.67
C ASP A 367 -5.06 11.38 9.12
N ARG A 368 -5.26 10.45 10.06
CA ARG A 368 -4.83 10.63 11.46
C ARG A 368 -3.31 10.63 11.61
N LYS A 369 -2.60 9.69 10.96
CA LYS A 369 -1.14 9.56 11.11
C LYS A 369 -0.41 10.79 10.60
N PHE A 370 -0.81 11.29 9.44
CA PHE A 370 -0.14 12.40 8.76
C PHE A 370 -0.87 13.73 8.89
N MET A 371 -1.97 13.78 9.64
CA MET A 371 -2.81 14.98 9.78
C MET A 371 -3.26 15.53 8.40
N TYR A 372 -3.71 14.63 7.53
CA TYR A 372 -4.17 14.98 6.19
C TYR A 372 -5.66 15.29 6.21
N ASP A 373 -6.02 16.53 5.85
CA ASP A 373 -7.41 16.94 5.68
C ASP A 373 -7.93 16.51 4.30
N ARG A 374 -8.46 15.29 4.25
CA ARG A 374 -8.95 14.68 3.03
C ARG A 374 -10.26 15.34 2.58
N PRO A 375 -10.32 15.91 1.35
CA PRO A 375 -11.58 16.43 0.84
C PRO A 375 -12.60 15.30 0.66
N PRO A 376 -13.89 15.49 1.00
CA PRO A 376 -14.91 14.44 0.91
C PRO A 376 -15.01 13.81 -0.49
N ALA A 377 -14.79 14.61 -1.54
CA ALA A 377 -14.76 14.14 -2.92
C ALA A 377 -13.67 13.09 -3.19
N HIS A 378 -12.55 13.15 -2.48
CA HIS A 378 -11.40 12.24 -2.64
C HIS A 378 -11.41 11.08 -1.65
N SER A 379 -12.45 10.97 -0.81
CA SER A 379 -12.66 9.83 0.09
C SER A 379 -13.27 8.62 -0.61
N TYR A 380 -13.00 7.44 -0.08
CA TYR A 380 -13.61 6.18 -0.48
C TYR A 380 -15.14 6.24 -0.37
N LYS A 381 -15.66 6.88 0.69
CA LYS A 381 -17.10 7.09 0.90
C LYS A 381 -17.69 7.94 -0.24
N GLY A 382 -17.08 9.08 -0.55
CA GLY A 382 -17.51 9.96 -1.64
C GLY A 382 -17.44 9.28 -3.01
N TYR A 383 -16.39 8.48 -3.27
CA TYR A 383 -16.32 7.66 -4.49
C TYR A 383 -17.49 6.67 -4.59
N LYS A 384 -17.82 5.98 -3.49
CA LYS A 384 -18.89 4.99 -3.44
C LYS A 384 -20.26 5.64 -3.65
N GLU A 385 -20.50 6.81 -3.05
CA GLU A 385 -21.71 7.61 -3.26
C GLU A 385 -21.87 8.00 -4.73
N ARG A 386 -20.85 8.61 -5.35
CA ARG A 386 -20.89 8.97 -6.78
C ARG A 386 -21.09 7.76 -7.69
N LYS A 387 -20.49 6.61 -7.36
CA LYS A 387 -20.68 5.37 -8.12
C LYS A 387 -22.14 4.87 -8.02
N GLN A 388 -22.75 4.96 -6.85
CA GLN A 388 -24.16 4.62 -6.66
C GLN A 388 -25.08 5.58 -7.41
N GLU A 389 -24.82 6.89 -7.34
CA GLU A 389 -25.57 7.91 -8.09
C GLU A 389 -25.46 7.71 -9.60
N ARG A 390 -24.26 7.41 -10.12
CA ARG A 390 -24.06 7.09 -11.53
C ARG A 390 -24.83 5.83 -11.96
N ASN A 391 -24.87 4.82 -11.10
CA ASN A 391 -25.62 3.60 -11.39
C ASN A 391 -27.13 3.86 -11.33
N ARG A 392 -27.62 4.64 -10.35
CA ARG A 392 -29.03 5.05 -10.24
C ARG A 392 -29.47 5.85 -11.47
N THR A 393 -28.67 6.84 -11.89
CA THR A 393 -28.94 7.62 -13.10
C THR A 393 -28.90 6.76 -14.37
N HIS A 394 -28.01 5.77 -14.45
CA HIS A 394 -27.98 4.84 -15.58
C HIS A 394 -29.20 3.90 -15.60
N THR A 395 -29.73 3.50 -14.44
CA THR A 395 -30.98 2.71 -14.32
C THR A 395 -32.23 3.54 -14.64
N THR A 396 -32.30 4.80 -14.21
CA THR A 396 -33.41 5.68 -14.58
C THR A 396 -33.36 6.01 -16.07
N VAL A 397 -32.18 6.33 -16.63
CA VAL A 397 -32.02 6.59 -18.07
C VAL A 397 -32.30 5.34 -18.93
N SER A 398 -31.97 4.12 -18.47
CA SER A 398 -32.35 2.90 -19.19
C SER A 398 -33.85 2.61 -19.15
N SER A 399 -34.51 2.90 -18.01
CA SER A 399 -35.99 2.81 -17.90
C SER A 399 -36.72 3.85 -18.75
N VAL A 400 -36.17 5.08 -18.85
CA VAL A 400 -36.69 6.16 -19.70
C VAL A 400 -36.37 5.91 -21.18
N SER A 401 -35.23 5.29 -21.52
CA SER A 401 -34.86 4.89 -22.89
C SER A 401 -35.84 3.88 -23.50
N ASN A 402 -36.34 2.94 -22.69
CA ASN A 402 -37.38 2.01 -23.13
C ASN A 402 -38.74 2.68 -23.34
N TYR A 403 -39.01 3.80 -22.65
CA TYR A 403 -40.22 4.61 -22.81
C TYR A 403 -40.09 5.61 -23.98
N THR A 404 -38.89 6.16 -24.23
CA THR A 404 -38.61 7.20 -25.24
C THR A 404 -38.33 6.67 -26.64
N ARG A 405 -38.28 5.35 -26.86
CA ARG A 405 -38.47 4.79 -28.22
C ARG A 405 -39.86 5.07 -28.79
N LYS A 406 -40.84 5.49 -27.97
CA LYS A 406 -42.18 5.85 -28.45
C LYS A 406 -42.42 7.34 -28.69
N THR A 407 -41.68 8.26 -28.10
CA THR A 407 -41.90 9.71 -28.33
C THR A 407 -40.78 10.56 -27.70
N GLY A 408 -40.15 11.43 -28.50
CA GLY A 408 -39.56 12.68 -28.00
C GLY A 408 -38.03 12.78 -27.88
N GLN A 409 -37.30 12.75 -29.00
CA GLN A 409 -35.86 13.10 -29.02
C GLN A 409 -35.56 14.61 -28.90
N ALA A 410 -36.57 15.48 -28.82
CA ALA A 410 -36.37 16.94 -28.77
C ALA A 410 -36.37 17.56 -27.35
N LEU A 411 -36.95 16.89 -26.35
CA LEU A 411 -37.24 17.51 -25.04
C LEU A 411 -36.16 17.29 -23.97
N ILE A 412 -35.22 16.36 -24.18
CA ILE A 412 -34.29 15.91 -23.12
C ILE A 412 -32.95 16.68 -23.13
N ARG A 413 -32.59 17.31 -24.25
CA ARG A 413 -31.34 18.07 -24.37
C ARG A 413 -31.23 19.29 -23.42
N PRO A 414 -32.27 20.12 -23.24
CA PRO A 414 -32.20 21.30 -22.37
C PRO A 414 -32.03 20.95 -20.88
N LEU A 415 -32.72 19.90 -20.40
CA LEU A 415 -32.69 19.47 -19.00
C LEU A 415 -31.33 18.91 -18.56
N ILE A 416 -30.60 18.26 -19.48
CA ILE A 416 -29.24 17.75 -19.21
C ILE A 416 -28.23 18.90 -19.12
N GLU A 417 -28.43 19.99 -19.87
CA GLU A 417 -27.56 21.17 -19.82
C GLU A 417 -27.86 22.06 -18.60
N GLU A 418 -29.12 22.13 -18.17
CA GLU A 418 -29.56 22.86 -16.98
C GLU A 418 -29.09 22.17 -15.68
N SER A 419 -29.13 20.83 -15.63
CA SER A 419 -28.55 20.05 -14.53
C SER A 419 -27.04 20.23 -14.39
N LYS A 420 -26.31 20.56 -15.47
CA LYS A 420 -24.86 20.85 -15.41
C LYS A 420 -24.56 22.28 -14.96
N ARG A 421 -25.52 23.20 -15.04
CA ARG A 421 -25.36 24.60 -14.58
C ARG A 421 -25.71 24.77 -13.11
N ASN A 422 -26.62 23.96 -12.56
CA ASN A 422 -27.10 24.09 -11.18
C ASN A 422 -26.34 23.27 -10.11
N THR A 423 -25.24 22.59 -10.43
CA THR A 423 -24.33 22.06 -9.41
C THR A 423 -23.37 23.16 -8.94
N GLY A 424 -23.92 24.16 -8.26
CA GLY A 424 -23.18 25.25 -7.61
C GLY A 424 -22.46 24.80 -6.35
N VAL A 425 -21.35 24.06 -6.50
CA VAL A 425 -20.52 23.56 -5.37
C VAL A 425 -19.12 24.16 -5.37
N ASN A 426 -18.87 25.25 -6.12
CA ASN A 426 -17.51 25.77 -6.33
C ASN A 426 -17.14 27.08 -5.62
N GLU A 427 -17.92 27.56 -4.64
CA GLU A 427 -17.58 28.83 -3.94
C GLU A 427 -17.50 28.76 -2.41
N ILE A 428 -17.80 27.62 -1.77
CA ILE A 428 -17.71 27.51 -0.28
C ILE A 428 -16.40 26.83 0.18
N SER A 429 -15.58 26.28 -0.74
CA SER A 429 -14.31 25.62 -0.38
C SER A 429 -13.07 26.50 -0.52
N LYS A 430 -13.23 27.82 -0.71
CA LYS A 430 -12.11 28.77 -0.95
C LYS A 430 -11.87 29.78 0.17
N LEU A 431 -12.51 29.62 1.33
CA LEU A 431 -12.29 30.52 2.45
C LEU A 431 -11.79 29.75 3.67
N ASN A 432 -10.51 30.00 3.97
CA ASN A 432 -9.91 30.04 5.29
C ASN A 432 -10.00 28.80 6.17
N MET A 433 -9.00 27.90 6.06
CA MET A 433 -8.46 27.14 7.22
C MET A 433 -6.96 26.81 7.09
N LEU A 434 -6.17 27.61 6.35
CA LEU A 434 -4.73 27.31 6.16
C LEU A 434 -3.78 27.96 7.17
N ASN A 435 -4.25 28.71 8.18
CA ASN A 435 -3.34 29.54 8.97
C ASN A 435 -3.17 29.23 10.46
N ASN A 436 -3.85 28.26 11.10
CA ASN A 436 -3.76 28.17 12.58
C ASN A 436 -3.66 26.75 13.20
N ILE A 437 -3.19 25.72 12.49
CA ILE A 437 -3.04 24.36 13.08
C ILE A 437 -1.57 24.03 13.44
N SER A 438 -0.61 24.90 13.13
CA SER A 438 0.82 24.61 13.33
C SER A 438 1.38 24.86 14.74
N GLN A 439 0.55 25.10 15.76
CA GLN A 439 1.04 25.39 17.11
C GLN A 439 0.54 24.48 18.24
N GLU A 440 -0.42 23.56 18.03
CA GLU A 440 -1.09 22.90 19.18
C GLU A 440 -1.23 21.37 19.20
N LEU A 441 -0.58 20.57 18.34
CA LEU A 441 -0.82 19.12 18.36
C LEU A 441 0.46 18.30 18.51
N GLY A 442 0.76 18.00 19.78
CA GLY A 442 1.89 17.23 20.30
C GLY A 442 1.86 15.73 19.99
N PHE A 443 1.97 15.37 18.71
CA PHE A 443 2.38 14.02 18.32
C PHE A 443 3.40 14.13 17.18
N ARG A 444 4.68 13.84 17.48
CA ARG A 444 5.72 13.68 16.47
C ARG A 444 5.81 12.20 16.12
N ILE A 445 5.66 11.84 14.84
CA ILE A 445 6.15 10.55 14.37
C ILE A 445 7.67 10.57 14.60
N PRO A 446 8.26 9.62 15.34
CA PRO A 446 9.70 9.57 15.52
C PRO A 446 10.36 9.18 14.19
N MET A 447 10.54 10.15 13.31
CA MET A 447 11.31 9.97 12.08
C MET A 447 12.79 9.89 12.45
N SER A 448 13.58 9.05 11.79
CA SER A 448 15.03 9.08 11.93
C SER A 448 15.59 9.77 10.69
N VAL A 449 15.93 11.06 10.79
CA VAL A 449 16.67 11.71 9.68
C VAL A 449 18.02 11.00 9.55
N PRO A 450 18.36 10.49 8.35
CA PRO A 450 19.58 9.73 8.16
C PRO A 450 20.77 10.64 8.43
N LYS A 451 21.53 10.32 9.48
CA LYS A 451 22.61 11.19 9.97
C LYS A 451 23.71 11.37 8.94
N THR A 452 23.99 10.36 8.12
CA THR A 452 25.13 10.35 7.21
C THR A 452 24.94 11.22 5.97
N PRO A 453 23.86 11.11 5.15
CA PRO A 453 23.54 12.11 4.14
C PRO A 453 23.39 13.52 4.72
N MET A 454 22.83 13.62 5.93
CA MET A 454 22.68 14.90 6.62
C MET A 454 24.04 15.50 7.04
N GLU A 455 24.97 14.70 7.54
CA GLU A 455 26.32 15.12 7.92
C GLU A 455 27.15 15.50 6.69
N THR A 456 27.04 14.75 5.60
CA THR A 456 27.67 15.09 4.33
C THR A 456 27.06 16.36 3.75
N ALA A 457 25.74 16.52 3.79
CA ALA A 457 25.08 17.78 3.41
C ALA A 457 25.57 18.95 4.27
N VAL A 458 25.62 18.77 5.59
CA VAL A 458 26.16 19.77 6.52
C VAL A 458 27.63 20.07 6.24
N ARG A 459 28.45 19.08 5.84
CA ARG A 459 29.85 19.29 5.46
C ARG A 459 29.97 20.07 4.17
N ILE A 460 29.20 19.73 3.13
CA ILE A 460 29.13 20.48 1.87
C ILE A 460 28.70 21.92 2.14
N ILE A 461 27.67 22.11 2.96
CA ILE A 461 27.19 23.42 3.41
C ILE A 461 28.31 24.19 4.11
N ARG A 462 28.99 23.57 5.09
CA ARG A 462 30.13 24.21 5.80
C ARG A 462 31.24 24.61 4.83
N MET A 463 31.63 23.73 3.90
CA MET A 463 32.67 24.03 2.90
C MET A 463 32.26 25.18 1.97
N ALA A 464 30.99 25.22 1.52
CA ALA A 464 30.48 26.32 0.71
C ALA A 464 30.45 27.65 1.49
N THR A 465 29.99 27.62 2.75
CA THR A 465 29.97 28.82 3.62
C THR A 465 31.37 29.31 3.98
N GLY A 466 32.34 28.40 4.19
CA GLY A 466 33.73 28.74 4.46
C GLY A 466 34.39 29.41 3.26
N LYS A 467 34.23 28.85 2.05
CA LYS A 467 34.71 29.48 0.81
C LYS A 467 34.11 30.86 0.56
N LEU A 468 32.83 31.05 0.91
CA LEU A 468 32.17 32.36 0.83
C LEU A 468 32.71 33.35 1.87
N GLN A 469 33.00 32.91 3.09
CA GLN A 469 33.63 33.73 4.12
C GLN A 469 35.07 34.12 3.75
N ASP A 470 35.86 33.18 3.22
CA ASP A 470 37.23 33.43 2.78
C ASP A 470 37.26 34.38 1.56
N ALA A 471 36.31 34.24 0.62
CA ALA A 471 36.13 35.19 -0.48
C ALA A 471 35.68 36.58 -0.01
N SER A 472 34.91 36.66 1.09
CA SER A 472 34.49 37.95 1.68
C SER A 472 35.57 38.63 2.53
N ARG A 473 36.58 37.88 2.97
CA ARG A 473 37.74 38.37 3.74
C ARG A 473 38.97 38.66 2.86
N GLY A 474 38.85 38.46 1.55
CA GLY A 474 39.90 38.67 0.56
C GLY A 474 39.62 39.85 -0.38
N PHE A 475 39.65 41.07 0.17
CA PHE A 475 40.30 42.25 -0.40
C PHE A 475 40.75 43.14 0.76
#